data_AF-A0A6I3MXE6-F1
#
_entry.id   AF-A0A6I3MXE6-F1
#
_cell.length_a   1.000
_cell.length_b   1.000
_cell.length_c   1.000
_cell.angle_alpha   90.00
_cell.angle_beta   90.00
_cell.angle_gamma   90.00
#
_symmetry.space_group_name_H-M   'P 1'
#
loop_
_entity.id
_entity.type
_entity.pdbx_description
1 polymer ?
#
loop_
_entity_poly.entity_id
_entity_poly.type
_entity_poly.pdbx_seq_one_letter_code
_entity_poly.pdbx_strand_id
1 'polypeptide(L)'
;MFSNLRVKGDIITNVGGTTRIYAKEGYEINSNASIIYSAPEYSFGEPLDPPLTDGVKEIELLTALDQGSANDKTGTYQDGMIFGKTYHFKVKNYIQNPPANIATIKWMLKFHSLSQNKWIEIPLSSTGDSITITMNDEDMCGRFIYVRAYVRNPEIEAEYKQWKHNRFRWFDRMVVDD
;
A
#
# COMPACT_ATOMS: atom_id res chain seq x y z
N MET A 1 -16.44 25.66 -12.30
CA MET A 1 -17.22 25.81 -13.54
C MET A 1 -17.94 24.48 -13.74
N PHE A 2 -19.22 24.38 -13.38
CA PHE A 2 -19.98 23.14 -13.57
C PHE A 2 -20.44 23.09 -15.03
N SER A 3 -19.91 22.14 -15.80
CA SER A 3 -20.36 21.91 -17.17
C SER A 3 -21.67 21.13 -17.12
N ASN A 4 -22.78 21.83 -17.30
CA ASN A 4 -24.07 21.19 -17.51
C ASN A 4 -24.11 20.59 -18.91
N LEU A 5 -24.08 19.27 -19.02
CA LEU A 5 -24.37 18.59 -20.28
C LEU A 5 -25.89 18.62 -20.49
N ARG A 6 -26.37 19.49 -21.39
CA ARG A 6 -27.79 19.54 -21.77
C ARG A 6 -27.98 18.72 -23.05
N VAL A 7 -28.79 17.67 -22.96
CA VAL A 7 -29.17 16.86 -24.12
C VAL A 7 -30.65 17.11 -24.42
N LYS A 8 -30.98 17.42 -25.68
CA LYS A 8 -32.35 17.72 -26.13
C LYS A 8 -33.15 16.48 -26.55
N GLY A 9 -32.63 15.28 -26.30
CA GLY A 9 -33.21 14.00 -26.71
C GLY A 9 -32.69 12.85 -25.87
N ASP A 10 -32.87 11.62 -26.34
CA ASP A 10 -32.48 10.42 -25.61
C ASP A 10 -30.97 10.32 -25.43
N ILE A 11 -30.55 9.91 -24.22
CA ILE A 11 -29.16 9.55 -23.93
C ILE A 11 -29.10 8.03 -23.81
N ILE A 12 -28.39 7.39 -24.75
CA ILE A 12 -28.08 5.95 -24.69
C ILE A 12 -26.60 5.82 -24.38
N THR A 13 -26.28 5.21 -23.23
CA THR A 13 -24.89 4.94 -22.82
C THR A 13 -24.66 3.43 -22.85
N ASN A 14 -24.00 2.95 -23.91
CA ASN A 14 -23.59 1.55 -24.01
C ASN A 14 -22.21 1.39 -23.39
N VAL A 15 -22.11 0.66 -22.28
CA VAL A 15 -20.84 0.37 -21.61
C VAL A 15 -20.52 -1.11 -21.72
N GLY A 16 -19.30 -1.45 -22.15
CA GLY A 16 -18.80 -2.83 -22.19
C GLY A 16 -18.24 -3.33 -20.85
N GLY A 17 -18.51 -2.63 -19.73
CA GLY A 17 -17.89 -2.89 -18.43
C GLY A 17 -18.53 -2.12 -17.28
N THR A 18 -17.83 -2.03 -16.15
CA THR A 18 -18.33 -1.39 -14.92
C THR A 18 -18.36 0.14 -15.01
N THR A 19 -19.53 0.74 -14.78
CA THR A 19 -19.66 2.20 -14.55
C THR A 19 -19.64 2.48 -13.05
N ARG A 20 -18.83 3.45 -12.61
CA ARG A 20 -18.75 3.89 -11.21
C ARG A 20 -19.03 5.39 -11.13
N ILE A 21 -19.97 5.79 -10.27
CA ILE A 21 -20.31 7.19 -10.02
C ILE A 21 -19.94 7.51 -8.56
N TYR A 22 -19.08 8.50 -8.38
CA TYR A 22 -18.68 9.00 -7.06
C TYR A 22 -19.20 10.42 -6.90
N ALA A 23 -20.02 10.68 -5.88
CA ALA A 23 -20.58 12.00 -5.63
C ALA A 23 -20.58 12.31 -4.14
N LYS A 24 -19.94 13.43 -3.75
CA LYS A 24 -19.81 13.87 -2.35
C LYS A 24 -21.14 14.32 -1.74
N GLU A 25 -22.02 14.92 -2.55
CA GLU A 25 -23.29 15.55 -2.12
C GLU A 25 -24.50 14.94 -2.86
N GLY A 26 -24.33 13.74 -3.43
CA GLY A 26 -25.33 13.10 -4.30
C GLY A 26 -25.15 13.44 -5.78
N TYR A 27 -25.77 12.64 -6.65
CA TYR A 27 -25.83 12.91 -8.09
C TYR A 27 -27.29 13.09 -8.50
N GLU A 28 -27.58 14.12 -9.29
CA GLU A 28 -28.91 14.38 -9.80
C GLU A 28 -28.92 14.21 -11.31
N ILE A 29 -29.91 13.47 -11.82
CA ILE A 29 -30.13 13.29 -13.25
C ILE A 29 -31.49 13.87 -13.60
N ASN A 30 -31.49 15.00 -14.30
CA ASN A 30 -32.69 15.67 -14.77
C ASN A 30 -32.91 15.35 -16.25
N SER A 31 -34.09 14.85 -16.60
CA SER A 31 -34.49 14.61 -17.98
C SER A 31 -35.94 15.00 -18.22
N ASN A 32 -36.19 15.60 -19.37
CA ASN A 32 -37.54 15.91 -19.87
C ASN A 32 -38.13 14.74 -20.70
N ALA A 33 -37.43 13.59 -20.73
CA ALA A 33 -37.79 12.36 -21.43
C ALA A 33 -37.32 11.12 -20.62
N SER A 34 -37.62 9.91 -21.09
CA SER A 34 -37.22 8.66 -20.44
C SER A 34 -35.71 8.42 -20.46
N ILE A 35 -35.14 8.07 -19.30
CA ILE A 35 -33.77 7.56 -19.19
C ILE A 35 -33.84 6.05 -18.98
N ILE A 36 -33.18 5.28 -19.85
CA ILE A 36 -33.15 3.82 -19.77
C ILE A 36 -31.71 3.39 -19.52
N TYR A 37 -31.46 2.84 -18.33
CA TYR A 37 -30.25 2.09 -18.02
C TYR A 37 -30.55 0.61 -18.22
N SER A 38 -30.01 0.01 -19.27
CA SER A 38 -30.18 -1.42 -19.54
C SER A 38 -28.84 -2.15 -19.43
N ALA A 39 -28.82 -3.15 -18.55
CA ALA A 39 -27.81 -4.20 -18.53
C ALA A 39 -28.56 -5.55 -18.47
N PRO A 40 -28.07 -6.62 -19.11
CA PRO A 40 -28.69 -7.95 -19.03
C PRO A 40 -28.84 -8.45 -17.59
N GLU A 41 -27.90 -8.05 -16.71
CA GLU A 41 -27.91 -8.30 -15.27
C GLU A 41 -27.38 -7.06 -14.55
N TYR A 42 -27.93 -6.73 -13.38
CA TYR A 42 -27.46 -5.62 -12.54
C TYR A 42 -27.49 -6.00 -11.05
N SER A 43 -26.56 -5.44 -10.29
CA SER A 43 -26.54 -5.52 -8.82
C SER A 43 -26.22 -4.15 -8.24
N PHE A 44 -26.79 -3.87 -7.07
CA PHE A 44 -26.47 -2.67 -6.28
C PHE A 44 -25.61 -3.11 -5.11
N GLY A 45 -24.54 -2.36 -4.85
CA GLY A 45 -23.67 -2.55 -3.69
C GLY A 45 -23.52 -1.24 -2.93
N GLU A 46 -22.87 -1.32 -1.77
CA GLU A 46 -22.48 -0.13 -1.01
C GLU A 46 -21.63 0.82 -1.88
N PRO A 47 -21.79 2.15 -1.72
CA PRO A 47 -20.93 3.11 -2.38
C PRO A 47 -19.46 2.79 -2.08
N LEU A 48 -18.66 2.64 -3.14
CA LEU A 48 -17.22 2.52 -2.97
C LEU A 48 -16.64 3.86 -2.51
N ASP A 49 -15.59 3.82 -1.70
CA ASP A 49 -14.82 5.02 -1.37
C ASP A 49 -14.34 5.70 -2.66
N PRO A 50 -14.37 7.05 -2.71
CA PRO A 50 -13.84 7.78 -3.85
C PRO A 50 -12.36 7.40 -4.06
N PRO A 51 -11.90 7.33 -5.33
CA PRO A 51 -10.49 7.08 -5.59
C PRO A 51 -9.63 8.12 -4.88
N LEU A 52 -8.55 7.68 -4.24
CA LEU A 52 -7.60 8.56 -3.55
C LEU A 52 -7.09 9.61 -4.54
N THR A 53 -7.28 10.90 -4.20
CA THR A 53 -6.80 12.03 -5.00
C THR A 53 -5.43 12.54 -4.51
N ASP A 54 -5.09 12.22 -3.26
CA ASP A 54 -3.81 12.47 -2.61
C ASP A 54 -3.38 11.21 -1.85
N GLY A 55 -2.06 10.97 -1.80
CA GLY A 55 -1.51 9.79 -1.13
C GLY A 55 -0.22 9.30 -1.78
N VAL A 56 0.43 8.36 -1.10
CA VAL A 56 1.68 7.76 -1.55
C VAL A 56 1.37 6.53 -2.40
N LYS A 57 1.90 6.47 -3.62
CA LYS A 57 1.69 5.35 -4.56
C LYS A 57 2.79 4.32 -4.48
N GLU A 58 4.04 4.78 -4.39
CA GLU A 58 5.21 3.92 -4.39
C GLU A 58 6.31 4.54 -3.52
N ILE A 59 7.00 3.69 -2.77
CA ILE A 59 8.21 4.04 -2.03
C ILE A 59 9.36 3.17 -2.53
N GLU A 60 10.58 3.63 -2.29
CA GLU A 60 11.78 2.88 -2.61
C GLU A 60 12.78 2.87 -1.45
N LEU A 61 13.56 1.79 -1.40
CA LEU A 61 14.69 1.65 -0.51
C LEU A 61 15.94 2.20 -1.19
N LEU A 62 16.61 3.15 -0.53
CA LEU A 62 17.84 3.76 -1.03
C LEU A 62 19.10 3.07 -0.52
N THR A 63 19.03 2.48 0.66
CA THR A 63 20.16 1.77 1.25
C THR A 63 20.29 0.38 0.65
N ALA A 64 21.48 0.04 0.15
CA ALA A 64 21.75 -1.29 -0.37
C ALA A 64 21.49 -2.38 0.69
N LEU A 65 20.83 -3.45 0.24
CA LEU A 65 20.62 -4.67 0.99
C LEU A 65 21.92 -5.44 1.14
N ASP A 66 21.89 -6.45 1.99
CA ASP A 66 23.04 -7.29 2.27
C ASP A 66 22.70 -8.75 1.98
N GLN A 67 23.68 -9.47 1.42
CA GLN A 67 23.61 -10.91 1.27
C GLN A 67 23.53 -11.61 2.64
N GLY A 68 22.71 -12.65 2.68
CA GLY A 68 22.59 -13.59 3.78
C GLY A 68 21.91 -14.87 3.31
N SER A 69 21.72 -15.83 4.22
CA SER A 69 21.06 -17.10 3.94
C SER A 69 19.69 -16.90 3.29
N ALA A 70 19.41 -17.67 2.23
CA ALA A 70 18.09 -17.75 1.63
C ALA A 70 17.04 -18.33 2.60
N ASN A 71 17.47 -19.03 3.66
CA ASN A 71 16.61 -19.68 4.65
C ASN A 71 15.54 -20.58 4.01
N ASP A 72 15.93 -21.21 2.91
CA ASP A 72 15.11 -22.10 2.09
C ASP A 72 15.66 -23.54 2.06
N LYS A 73 16.65 -23.84 2.91
CA LYS A 73 17.35 -25.13 3.03
C LYS A 73 18.18 -25.52 1.81
N THR A 74 18.37 -24.62 0.86
CA THR A 74 19.19 -24.90 -0.33
C THR A 74 20.65 -24.50 -0.15
N GLY A 75 20.97 -23.77 0.92
CA GLY A 75 22.30 -23.18 1.14
C GLY A 75 22.60 -22.02 0.19
N THR A 76 21.59 -21.48 -0.50
CA THR A 76 21.74 -20.31 -1.36
C THR A 76 21.66 -19.01 -0.55
N TYR A 77 21.95 -17.90 -1.23
CA TYR A 77 21.96 -16.58 -0.63
C TYR A 77 20.90 -15.67 -1.26
N GLN A 78 20.38 -14.75 -0.47
CA GLN A 78 19.47 -13.70 -0.92
C GLN A 78 19.81 -12.36 -0.28
N ASP A 79 19.39 -11.28 -0.92
CA ASP A 79 19.51 -9.94 -0.37
C ASP A 79 18.40 -9.65 0.63
N GLY A 80 18.77 -9.06 1.76
CA GLY A 80 17.84 -8.75 2.82
C GLY A 80 18.35 -7.71 3.80
N MET A 81 17.46 -7.29 4.69
CA MET A 81 17.79 -6.40 5.79
C MET A 81 18.49 -7.15 6.91
N ILE A 82 19.39 -6.47 7.62
CA ILE A 82 20.16 -7.01 8.74
C ILE A 82 19.74 -6.37 10.05
N PHE A 83 19.70 -7.17 11.11
CA PHE A 83 19.53 -6.72 12.48
C PHE A 83 20.57 -5.65 12.86
N GLY A 84 20.14 -4.53 13.45
CA GLY A 84 21.06 -3.45 13.84
C GLY A 84 21.40 -2.45 12.75
N LYS A 85 21.17 -2.77 11.48
CA LYS A 85 21.47 -1.87 10.36
C LYS A 85 20.33 -0.88 10.14
N THR A 86 20.71 0.31 9.70
CA THR A 86 19.81 1.42 9.41
C THR A 86 19.58 1.53 7.91
N TYR A 87 18.32 1.62 7.50
CA TYR A 87 17.88 1.67 6.11
C TYR A 87 17.09 2.95 5.84
N HIS A 88 17.36 3.58 4.70
CA HIS A 88 16.74 4.82 4.26
C HIS A 88 15.73 4.56 3.15
N PHE A 89 14.49 4.98 3.39
CA PHE A 89 13.40 4.93 2.42
C PHE A 89 13.00 6.33 1.99
N LYS A 90 12.52 6.45 0.75
CA LYS A 90 11.87 7.67 0.27
C LYS A 90 10.63 7.35 -0.54
N VAL A 91 9.74 8.32 -0.62
CA VAL A 91 8.64 8.31 -1.59
C VAL A 91 9.21 8.42 -3.00
N LYS A 92 8.78 7.50 -3.87
CA LYS A 92 9.15 7.47 -5.28
C LYS A 92 8.07 8.09 -6.15
N ASN A 93 6.81 7.71 -5.91
CA ASN A 93 5.66 8.20 -6.68
C ASN A 93 4.47 8.49 -5.77
N TYR A 94 3.69 9.51 -6.14
CA TYR A 94 2.40 9.85 -5.53
C TYR A 94 1.25 9.37 -6.42
N ILE A 95 0.04 9.24 -5.86
CA ILE A 95 -1.12 8.72 -6.60
C ILE A 95 -1.52 9.67 -7.75
N GLN A 96 -1.58 10.97 -7.47
CA GLN A 96 -1.74 12.03 -8.49
C GLN A 96 -0.69 13.12 -8.30
N ASN A 97 -0.81 13.86 -7.18
CA ASN A 97 0.09 14.96 -6.84
C ASN A 97 0.72 14.72 -5.46
N PRO A 98 1.92 15.28 -5.20
CA PRO A 98 2.45 15.35 -3.84
C PRO A 98 1.44 16.01 -2.89
N PRO A 99 1.34 15.56 -1.63
CA PRO A 99 0.47 16.21 -0.65
C PRO A 99 0.94 17.66 -0.43
N ALA A 100 -0.02 18.57 -0.18
CA ALA A 100 0.26 20.00 -0.01
C ALA A 100 1.28 20.29 1.11
N ASN A 101 1.35 19.40 2.11
CA ASN A 101 2.37 19.40 3.15
C ASN A 101 2.97 17.99 3.26
N ILE A 102 4.24 17.85 2.87
CA ILE A 102 4.98 16.58 2.92
C ILE A 102 5.13 16.02 4.34
N ALA A 103 5.09 16.87 5.38
CA ALA A 103 5.18 16.43 6.77
C ALA A 103 3.94 15.63 7.24
N THR A 104 2.89 15.57 6.42
CA THR A 104 1.71 14.74 6.68
C THR A 104 1.90 13.27 6.29
N ILE A 105 2.95 12.95 5.53
CA ILE A 105 3.30 11.58 5.14
C ILE A 105 3.81 10.83 6.38
N LYS A 106 3.05 9.84 6.80
CA LYS A 106 3.34 8.96 7.94
C LYS A 106 3.98 7.68 7.44
N TRP A 107 4.75 7.04 8.32
CA TRP A 107 5.41 5.77 8.05
C TRP A 107 5.01 4.73 9.09
N MET A 108 4.95 3.47 8.68
CA MET A 108 4.70 2.35 9.59
C MET A 108 5.51 1.12 9.19
N LEU A 109 5.83 0.29 10.18
CA LEU A 109 6.30 -1.07 9.96
C LEU A 109 5.18 -2.05 10.22
N LYS A 110 5.13 -3.10 9.41
CA LYS A 110 4.25 -4.25 9.61
C LYS A 110 5.05 -5.54 9.45
N PHE A 111 4.83 -6.49 10.34
CA PHE A 111 5.45 -7.81 10.30
C PHE A 111 4.64 -8.79 11.13
N HIS A 112 4.78 -10.09 10.85
CA HIS A 112 4.19 -11.13 11.69
C HIS A 112 5.15 -11.44 12.84
N SER A 113 4.75 -11.29 14.10
CA SER A 113 5.53 -11.74 15.27
C SER A 113 5.18 -13.19 15.60
N LEU A 114 6.21 -14.01 15.81
CA LEU A 114 6.02 -15.41 16.22
C LEU A 114 5.90 -15.54 17.73
N SER A 115 6.54 -14.66 18.50
CA SER A 115 6.44 -14.63 19.96
C SER A 115 5.00 -14.33 20.40
N GLN A 116 4.31 -13.46 19.66
CA GLN A 116 2.92 -13.07 19.91
C GLN A 116 1.92 -13.76 18.97
N ASN A 117 2.41 -14.54 18.00
CA ASN A 117 1.63 -15.21 16.96
C ASN A 117 0.57 -14.33 16.30
N LYS A 118 0.95 -13.10 15.92
CA LYS A 118 0.06 -12.12 15.30
C LYS A 118 0.80 -11.13 14.43
N TRP A 119 0.08 -10.47 13.53
CA TRP A 119 0.58 -9.28 12.85
C TRP A 119 0.74 -8.11 13.82
N ILE A 120 1.91 -7.48 13.79
CA ILE A 120 2.22 -6.26 14.54
C ILE A 120 2.36 -5.14 13.52
N GLU A 121 1.73 -4.01 13.84
CA GLU A 121 1.84 -2.76 13.10
C GLU A 121 2.39 -1.69 14.04
N ILE A 122 3.49 -1.05 13.66
CA ILE A 122 4.19 -0.05 14.46
C ILE A 122 4.20 1.27 13.68
N PRO A 123 3.35 2.24 14.04
CA PRO A 123 3.46 3.60 13.54
C PRO A 123 4.79 4.22 13.96
N LEU A 124 5.48 4.88 13.04
CA LEU A 124 6.73 5.58 13.31
C LEU A 124 6.44 7.04 13.63
N SER A 125 7.21 7.62 14.55
CA SER A 125 7.05 9.02 14.96
C SER A 125 7.54 10.02 13.91
N SER A 126 8.53 9.62 13.10
CA SER A 126 9.07 10.45 12.04
C SER A 126 8.11 10.48 10.84
N THR A 127 7.93 11.68 10.28
CA THR A 127 7.10 11.93 9.10
C THR A 127 7.92 12.64 8.02
N GLY A 128 7.36 12.71 6.81
CA GLY A 128 8.02 13.35 5.67
C GLY A 128 8.11 12.45 4.45
N ASP A 129 8.71 12.97 3.39
CA ASP A 129 8.92 12.28 2.12
C ASP A 129 9.97 11.17 2.18
N SER A 130 10.71 11.09 3.29
CA SER A 130 11.74 10.09 3.54
C SER A 130 11.80 9.72 5.02
N ILE A 131 12.32 8.53 5.30
CA ILE A 131 12.52 8.04 6.66
C ILE A 131 13.75 7.15 6.75
N THR A 132 14.41 7.21 7.90
CA THR A 132 15.49 6.32 8.26
C THR A 132 15.02 5.39 9.39
N ILE A 133 15.19 4.09 9.21
CA ILE A 133 14.68 3.05 10.13
C ILE A 133 15.82 2.12 10.53
N THR A 134 16.08 1.99 11.83
CA THR A 134 17.04 1.01 12.36
C THR A 134 16.32 -0.29 12.70
N MET A 135 16.77 -1.39 12.12
CA MET A 135 16.13 -2.71 12.21
C MET A 135 16.57 -3.46 13.48
N ASN A 136 16.17 -2.96 14.65
CA ASN A 136 16.61 -3.46 15.97
C ASN A 136 15.67 -4.46 16.65
N ASP A 137 14.48 -4.70 16.10
CA ASP A 137 13.54 -5.65 16.69
C ASP A 137 13.92 -7.09 16.29
N GLU A 138 14.06 -7.95 17.29
CA GLU A 138 14.37 -9.36 17.11
C GLU A 138 13.19 -10.14 16.52
N ASP A 139 11.95 -9.75 16.86
CA ASP A 139 10.74 -10.37 16.30
C ASP A 139 10.59 -10.10 14.81
N MET A 140 11.35 -9.17 14.24
CA MET A 140 11.43 -8.93 12.81
C MET A 140 12.45 -9.84 12.09
N CYS A 141 13.26 -10.63 12.80
CA CYS A 141 14.27 -11.50 12.17
C CYS A 141 13.64 -12.70 11.45
N GLY A 142 14.22 -13.09 10.32
CA GLY A 142 13.85 -14.29 9.57
C GLY A 142 12.47 -14.23 8.94
N ARG A 143 12.04 -13.05 8.47
CA ARG A 143 10.71 -12.85 7.87
C ARG A 143 10.67 -11.62 6.98
N PHE A 144 9.55 -11.47 6.29
CA PHE A 144 9.25 -10.25 5.54
C PHE A 144 8.83 -9.11 6.46
N ILE A 145 9.43 -7.95 6.20
CA ILE A 145 9.07 -6.66 6.78
C ILE A 145 8.39 -5.84 5.71
N TYR A 146 7.28 -5.22 6.09
CA TYR A 146 6.47 -4.37 5.25
C TYR A 146 6.62 -2.94 5.75
N VAL A 147 7.23 -2.09 4.94
CA VAL A 147 7.34 -0.66 5.21
C VAL A 147 6.22 0.04 4.46
N ARG A 148 5.41 0.83 5.15
CA ARG A 148 4.31 1.57 4.53
C ARG A 148 4.52 3.06 4.68
N ALA A 149 4.15 3.81 3.65
CA ALA A 149 4.07 5.27 3.69
C ALA A 149 2.68 5.68 3.25
N TYR A 150 2.06 6.60 3.99
CA TYR A 150 0.67 6.96 3.78
C TYR A 150 0.35 8.37 4.29
N VAL A 151 -0.65 9.01 3.68
CA VAL A 151 -1.21 10.28 4.17
C VAL A 151 -2.49 10.02 4.96
N ARG A 152 -3.35 9.12 4.46
CA ARG A 152 -4.69 8.88 5.01
C ARG A 152 -4.89 7.43 5.43
N ASN A 153 -4.67 6.48 4.51
CA ASN A 153 -5.00 5.07 4.74
C ASN A 153 -3.80 4.16 4.43
N PRO A 154 -3.17 3.55 5.44
CA PRO A 154 -2.01 2.68 5.26
C PRO A 154 -2.31 1.36 4.54
N GLU A 155 -3.58 0.96 4.38
CA GLU A 155 -3.94 -0.32 3.76
C GLU A 155 -4.01 -0.27 2.24
N ILE A 156 -4.20 0.92 1.66
CA ILE A 156 -4.42 1.11 0.22
C ILE A 156 -3.38 2.04 -0.44
N GLU A 157 -2.48 2.62 0.35
CA GLU A 157 -1.35 3.43 -0.10
C GLU A 157 -0.08 2.58 -0.24
N ALA A 158 1.10 3.20 -0.27
CA ALA A 158 2.34 2.52 -0.62
C ALA A 158 2.81 1.52 0.44
N GLU A 159 3.21 0.33 -0.02
CA GLU A 159 3.84 -0.71 0.77
C GLU A 159 5.08 -1.25 0.04
N TYR A 160 6.18 -1.42 0.78
CA TYR A 160 7.41 -2.06 0.33
C TYR A 160 7.69 -3.29 1.18
N LYS A 161 7.75 -4.46 0.54
CA LYS A 161 8.01 -5.74 1.18
C LYS A 161 9.46 -6.16 0.98
N GLN A 162 10.17 -6.47 2.06
CA GLN A 162 11.55 -6.94 1.99
C GLN A 162 11.85 -8.00 3.04
N TRP A 163 12.65 -9.00 2.66
CA TRP A 163 13.15 -10.00 3.59
C TRP A 163 14.13 -9.38 4.60
N LYS A 164 13.96 -9.70 5.88
CA LYS A 164 14.95 -9.45 6.94
C LYS A 164 15.55 -10.77 7.39
N HIS A 165 16.87 -10.84 7.33
CA HIS A 165 17.65 -12.01 7.72
C HIS A 165 17.45 -12.37 9.19
N ASN A 166 17.79 -13.61 9.54
CA ASN A 166 17.97 -14.00 10.94
C ASN A 166 19.02 -13.09 11.60
N ARG A 167 18.95 -12.97 12.94
CA ARG A 167 19.95 -12.20 13.71
C ARG A 167 21.37 -12.63 13.36
N PHE A 168 21.56 -13.94 13.19
CA PHE A 168 22.75 -14.52 12.58
C PHE A 168 22.50 -14.80 11.09
N ARG A 169 22.81 -13.81 10.24
CA ARG A 169 22.41 -13.80 8.81
C ARG A 169 22.87 -14.99 7.97
N TRP A 170 23.92 -15.70 8.39
CA TRP A 170 24.50 -16.82 7.65
C TRP A 170 23.96 -18.19 8.07
N PHE A 171 23.14 -18.25 9.12
CA PHE A 171 22.57 -19.50 9.59
C PHE A 171 21.20 -19.72 8.96
N ASP A 172 21.08 -20.81 8.21
CA ASP A 172 19.79 -21.43 7.98
C ASP A 172 19.33 -22.09 9.29
N ARG A 173 18.07 -21.89 9.68
CA ARG A 173 17.56 -22.41 10.95
C ARG A 173 17.40 -23.92 10.81
N MET A 174 18.46 -24.67 11.07
CA MET A 174 18.37 -26.11 11.26
C MET A 174 17.45 -26.38 12.46
N VAL A 175 16.42 -27.17 12.24
CA VAL A 175 16.02 -28.13 13.28
C VAL A 175 17.25 -29.01 13.45
N VAL A 176 17.86 -28.99 14.63
CA VAL A 176 18.81 -30.04 15.00
C VAL A 176 17.94 -31.28 15.10
N ASP A 177 17.97 -32.14 14.08
CA ASP A 177 17.38 -33.47 14.22
C ASP A 177 18.27 -34.24 15.22
N ASP A 178 17.63 -34.81 16.25
CA ASP A 178 18.25 -35.66 17.27
C ASP A 178 18.86 -36.94 16.66
#